data_AF-A0A662QZK8-F1
#
_entry.id   AF-A0A662QZK8-F1
#
_cell.length_a   1.000
_cell.length_b   1.000
_cell.length_c   1.000
_cell.angle_alpha   90.00
_cell.angle_beta   90.00
_cell.angle_gamma   90.00
#
_symmetry.space_group_name_H-M   'P 1'
#
loop_
_entity.id
_entity.type
_entity.pdbx_description
1 polymer ?
#
loop_
_entity_poly.entity_id
_entity_poly.type
_entity_poly.pdbx_seq_one_letter_code
_entity_poly.pdbx_strand_id
1 'polypeptide(L)'
;MSIRRFYERLGIFVETHGRLIIVGATLLFILSLFMAQQIEFATGTDTFVDEDSRLYQDYEHLYLENFRTDTLVVMVSSDDITSPEVLEAMDSLESYIREVEHVVSVSS
;
A
#
# COMPACT_ATOMS: atom_id res chain seq x y z
N MET A 1 39.21 -9.31 -30.69
CA MET A 1 38.03 -9.64 -31.52
C MET A 1 37.20 -8.37 -31.65
N SER A 2 37.03 -7.81 -32.86
CA SER A 2 36.50 -6.45 -33.02
C SER A 2 34.98 -6.40 -32.77
N ILE A 3 34.55 -5.55 -31.84
CA ILE A 3 33.16 -5.31 -31.42
C ILE A 3 32.22 -5.08 -32.62
N ARG A 4 32.74 -4.51 -33.72
CA ARG A 4 31.99 -4.25 -34.96
C ARG A 4 31.44 -5.52 -35.59
N ARG A 5 32.24 -6.59 -35.66
CA ARG A 5 31.82 -7.88 -36.24
C ARG A 5 30.75 -8.57 -35.41
N PHE A 6 30.72 -8.30 -34.10
CA PHE A 6 29.68 -8.82 -33.22
C PHE A 6 28.34 -8.15 -33.51
N TYR A 7 28.30 -6.81 -33.56
CA TYR A 7 27.08 -6.07 -33.88
C TYR A 7 26.57 -6.32 -35.30
N GLU A 8 27.47 -6.48 -36.27
CA GLU A 8 27.11 -6.81 -37.65
C GLU A 8 26.43 -8.18 -37.75
N ARG A 9 26.96 -9.20 -37.06
CA ARG A 9 26.30 -10.52 -36.96
C ARG A 9 24.97 -10.46 -36.22
N LEU A 10 24.87 -9.64 -35.18
CA LEU A 10 23.64 -9.44 -34.43
C LEU A 10 22.57 -8.78 -35.32
N GLY A 11 22.95 -7.79 -36.12
CA GLY A 11 22.06 -7.11 -37.07
C GLY A 11 21.52 -8.07 -38.14
N ILE A 12 22.40 -8.87 -38.77
CA ILE A 12 21.99 -9.88 -39.75
C ILE A 12 21.05 -10.92 -39.12
N PHE A 13 21.32 -11.32 -37.87
CA PHE A 13 20.46 -12.25 -37.13
C PHE A 13 19.07 -11.65 -36.87
N VAL A 14 19.01 -10.38 -36.48
CA VAL A 14 17.75 -9.65 -36.25
C VAL A 14 16.95 -9.47 -37.54
N GLU A 15 17.62 -9.15 -38.65
CA GLU A 15 17.00 -9.05 -39.97
C GLU A 15 16.42 -10.39 -40.42
N THR A 16 17.20 -11.47 -40.27
CA THR A 16 16.81 -12.81 -40.75
C THR A 16 15.65 -13.39 -39.94
N HIS A 17 15.59 -13.14 -38.63
CA HIS A 17 14.59 -13.73 -37.72
C HIS A 17 13.63 -12.69 -37.11
N GLY A 18 13.45 -11.54 -37.76
CA GLY A 18 12.70 -10.40 -37.21
C GLY A 18 11.30 -10.76 -36.70
N ARG A 19 10.57 -11.62 -37.41
CA ARG A 19 9.23 -12.08 -36.95
C ARG A 19 9.27 -12.83 -35.62
N LEU A 20 10.26 -13.70 -35.41
CA LEU A 20 10.42 -14.45 -34.15
C LEU A 20 10.80 -13.51 -33.00
N ILE A 21 11.64 -12.52 -33.28
CA ILE A 21 12.07 -11.54 -32.27
C ILE A 21 10.89 -10.67 -31.83
N ILE A 22 10.08 -10.19 -32.79
CA ILE A 22 8.88 -9.41 -32.46
C ILE A 22 7.92 -10.25 -31.62
N VAL A 23 7.63 -11.49 -32.02
CA VAL A 23 6.76 -12.39 -31.25
C VAL A 23 7.31 -12.62 -29.84
N GLY A 24 8.61 -12.88 -29.71
CA GLY A 24 9.26 -13.06 -28.42
C GLY A 24 9.18 -11.81 -27.54
N ALA A 25 9.45 -10.64 -28.11
CA ALA A 25 9.36 -9.36 -27.40
C ALA A 25 7.92 -9.05 -26.95
N THR A 26 6.93 -9.30 -27.81
CA THR A 26 5.52 -9.12 -27.45
C THR A 26 5.08 -10.09 -26.35
N LEU A 27 5.53 -11.34 -26.38
CA LEU A 27 5.25 -12.30 -25.30
C LEU A 27 5.86 -11.87 -23.97
N LEU A 28 7.12 -11.44 -23.97
CA LEU A 28 7.77 -10.89 -22.77
C LEU A 28 7.07 -9.64 -22.25
N PHE A 29 6.61 -8.77 -23.15
CA PHE A 29 5.85 -7.58 -22.80
C PHE A 29 4.52 -7.92 -22.13
N ILE A 30 3.73 -8.83 -22.72
CA ILE A 30 2.46 -9.29 -22.13
C ILE A 30 2.70 -9.95 -20.77
N LEU A 31 3.74 -10.78 -20.66
CA LEU A 31 4.12 -11.41 -19.40
C LEU A 31 4.47 -10.37 -18.33
N SER A 32 5.23 -9.33 -18.71
CA SER A 32 5.56 -8.23 -17.81
C SER A 32 4.33 -7.46 -17.35
N LEU A 33 3.34 -7.22 -18.22
CA LEU A 33 2.09 -6.56 -17.84
C LEU A 33 1.29 -7.42 -16.85
N PHE A 34 1.22 -8.74 -17.09
CA PHE A 34 0.55 -9.67 -16.18
C PHE A 34 1.20 -9.69 -14.79
N MET A 35 2.54 -9.68 -14.74
CA MET A 35 3.27 -9.62 -13.47
C MET A 35 3.16 -8.25 -12.81
N ALA A 36 3.13 -7.15 -13.57
CA ALA A 36 2.99 -5.81 -13.02
C ALA A 36 1.63 -5.58 -12.33
N GLN A 37 0.59 -6.33 -12.70
CA GLN A 37 -0.70 -6.29 -12.00
C GLN A 37 -0.64 -6.86 -10.57
N GLN A 38 0.40 -7.63 -10.24
CA GLN A 38 0.61 -8.18 -8.90
C GLN A 38 1.45 -7.25 -8.00
N ILE A 39 1.76 -6.04 -8.47
CA ILE A 39 2.42 -5.05 -7.63
C ILE A 39 1.41 -4.56 -6.59
N GLU A 40 1.63 -4.92 -5.33
CA GLU A 40 0.86 -4.43 -4.20
C GLU A 40 1.49 -3.14 -3.66
N PHE A 41 0.64 -2.17 -3.31
CA PHE A 41 1.11 -0.98 -2.59
C PHE A 41 1.37 -1.37 -1.14
N ALA A 42 2.65 -1.46 -0.77
CA ALA A 42 3.03 -1.58 0.63
C ALA A 42 3.02 -0.17 1.24
N THR A 43 2.19 0.04 2.27
CA THR A 43 2.07 1.31 3.01
C THR A 43 2.22 1.12 4.52
N GLY A 44 2.62 -0.07 4.96
CA GLY A 44 2.81 -0.37 6.37
C GLY A 44 4.14 0.19 6.89
N THR A 45 4.34 0.06 8.20
CA THR A 45 5.56 0.48 8.89
C THR A 45 6.81 -0.28 8.41
N ASP A 46 6.64 -1.48 7.86
CA ASP A 46 7.65 -2.30 7.15
C ASP A 46 8.33 -1.53 6.01
N THR A 47 7.60 -0.63 5.35
CA THR A 47 8.15 0.12 4.21
C THR A 47 9.03 1.30 4.61
N PHE A 48 8.97 1.72 5.87
CA PHE A 48 9.70 2.87 6.39
C PHE A 48 10.84 2.49 7.34
N VAL A 49 10.81 1.29 7.91
CA VAL A 49 11.77 0.79 8.92
C VAL A 49 12.23 -0.60 8.52
N ASP A 50 13.52 -0.88 8.70
CA ASP A 50 14.11 -2.19 8.41
C ASP A 50 13.42 -3.30 9.23
N GLU A 51 12.83 -4.27 8.53
CA GLU A 51 12.11 -5.41 9.12
C GLU A 51 13.02 -6.31 9.97
N ASP A 52 14.32 -6.36 9.67
CA ASP A 52 15.29 -7.14 10.43
C ASP A 52 15.74 -6.43 11.73
N SER A 53 15.28 -5.21 11.96
CA SER A 53 15.62 -4.49 13.17
C SER A 53 14.88 -5.06 14.39
N ARG A 54 15.59 -5.19 15.52
CA ARG A 54 14.98 -5.63 16.79
C ARG A 54 13.78 -4.75 17.18
N LEU A 55 13.88 -3.45 16.94
CA LEU A 55 12.81 -2.50 17.23
C LEU A 55 11.55 -2.81 16.42
N TYR A 56 11.70 -3.13 15.13
CA TYR A 56 10.58 -3.49 14.27
C TYR A 56 9.92 -4.78 14.73
N GLN A 57 10.70 -5.84 14.99
CA GLN A 57 10.17 -7.13 15.45
C GLN A 57 9.47 -7.03 16.82
N ASP A 58 10.04 -6.25 17.74
CA ASP A 58 9.42 -6.00 19.04
C ASP A 58 8.10 -5.21 18.88
N TYR A 59 8.07 -4.21 17.99
CA TYR A 59 6.86 -3.44 17.72
C TYR A 59 5.77 -4.27 17.03
N GLU A 60 6.11 -5.02 15.99
CA GLU A 60 5.17 -5.83 15.22
C GLU A 60 4.62 -6.99 16.06
N HIS A 61 5.50 -7.83 16.61
CA HIS A 61 5.11 -9.09 17.23
C HIS A 61 4.75 -8.97 18.72
N LEU A 62 5.27 -7.98 19.44
CA LEU A 62 4.94 -7.84 20.87
C LEU A 62 3.87 -6.78 21.10
N TYR A 63 3.90 -5.67 20.35
CA TYR A 63 2.97 -4.57 20.56
C TYR A 63 1.73 -4.65 19.66
N LEU A 64 1.88 -4.71 18.33
CA LEU A 64 0.71 -4.72 17.44
C LEU A 64 -0.12 -6.01 17.57
N GLU A 65 0.50 -7.18 17.65
CA GLU A 65 -0.26 -8.43 17.80
C GLU A 65 -1.08 -8.51 19.10
N ASN A 66 -0.58 -7.93 20.20
CA ASN A 66 -1.20 -8.08 21.52
C ASN A 66 -2.04 -6.87 21.96
N PHE A 67 -1.73 -5.67 21.46
CA PHE A 67 -2.29 -4.42 21.97
C PHE A 67 -2.81 -3.48 20.87
N ARG A 68 -2.79 -3.86 19.58
CA ARG A 68 -3.32 -3.00 18.51
C ARG A 68 -4.80 -2.74 18.76
N THR A 69 -5.09 -1.48 19.08
CA THR A 69 -6.44 -0.94 19.16
C THR A 69 -6.56 0.10 18.07
N ASP A 70 -7.33 -0.20 17.03
CA ASP A 70 -7.59 0.72 15.93
C ASP A 70 -8.47 1.86 16.45
N THR A 71 -7.84 2.95 16.88
CA THR A 71 -8.50 4.09 17.51
C THR A 71 -8.68 5.21 16.48
N LEU A 72 -9.93 5.60 16.23
CA LEU A 72 -10.25 6.75 15.41
C LEU A 72 -10.46 7.98 16.30
N VAL A 73 -9.62 9.00 16.15
CA VAL A 73 -9.76 10.27 16.87
C VAL A 73 -10.54 11.26 16.01
N VAL A 74 -11.70 11.70 16.50
CA VAL A 74 -12.50 12.75 15.88
C VAL A 74 -12.36 14.03 16.67
N MET A 75 -11.85 15.09 16.05
CA MET A 75 -11.69 16.40 16.69
C MET A 75 -12.85 17.32 16.29
N VAL A 76 -13.59 17.81 17.28
CA VAL A 76 -14.70 18.75 17.10
C VAL A 76 -14.26 20.15 17.53
N SER A 77 -14.57 21.15 16.72
CA SER A 77 -14.25 22.56 17.00
C SER A 77 -15.46 23.45 16.72
N SER A 78 -15.71 24.41 17.60
CA SER A 78 -16.80 25.39 17.53
C SER A 78 -16.39 26.68 18.23
N ASP A 79 -17.02 27.80 17.88
CA ASP A 79 -16.82 29.08 18.57
C ASP A 79 -17.22 28.99 20.06
N ASP A 80 -18.27 28.21 20.36
CA ASP A 80 -18.64 27.80 21.72
C ASP A 80 -18.88 26.28 21.76
N ILE A 81 -17.83 25.56 22.18
CA ILE A 81 -17.86 24.10 22.35
C ILE A 81 -18.76 23.65 23.52
N THR A 82 -19.11 24.57 24.42
CA THR A 82 -19.95 24.27 25.60
C THR A 82 -21.42 24.57 25.40
N SER A 83 -21.80 25.05 24.21
CA SER A 83 -23.19 25.32 23.86
C SER A 83 -24.02 24.02 23.89
N PRO A 84 -25.28 24.08 24.39
CA PRO A 84 -26.16 22.91 24.44
C PRO A 84 -26.32 22.20 23.09
N GLU A 85 -26.38 22.97 22.00
CA GLU A 85 -26.56 22.44 20.65
C GLU A 85 -25.35 21.62 20.18
N VAL A 86 -24.13 22.05 20.53
CA VAL A 86 -22.91 21.32 20.19
C VAL A 86 -22.78 20.05 21.01
N LEU A 87 -23.10 20.11 22.31
CA LEU A 87 -23.09 18.94 23.18
C LEU A 87 -24.12 17.88 22.73
N GLU A 88 -25.33 18.30 22.34
CA GLU A 88 -26.36 17.40 21.81
C GLU A 88 -25.94 16.76 20.48
N ALA A 89 -25.28 17.52 19.61
CA ALA A 89 -24.74 16.99 18.36
C ALA A 89 -23.61 15.97 18.60
N MET A 90 -22.74 16.23 19.59
CA MET A 90 -21.69 15.28 20.00
C MET A 90 -22.26 13.99 20.58
N ASP A 91 -23.26 14.09 21.47
CA ASP A 91 -23.96 12.93 22.05
C ASP A 91 -24.69 12.10 20.98
N SER A 92 -25.32 12.77 20.01
CA SER A 92 -25.97 12.12 18.88
C SER A 92 -24.97 11.38 17.98
N LEU A 93 -23.82 12.00 17.71
CA LEU A 93 -22.73 11.39 16.94
C LEU A 93 -22.16 10.16 17.66
N GLU A 94 -21.92 10.27 18.96
CA GLU A 94 -21.43 9.16 19.77
C GLU A 94 -22.41 7.98 19.76
N SER A 95 -23.70 8.26 19.95
CA SER A 95 -24.76 7.26 19.89
C SER A 95 -24.80 6.55 18.54
N TYR A 96 -24.72 7.30 17.45
CA TYR A 96 -24.68 6.74 16.10
C TYR A 96 -23.46 5.83 15.89
N ILE A 97 -22.27 6.27 16.32
CA ILE A 97 -21.03 5.49 16.14
C ILE A 97 -21.09 4.18 16.95
N ARG A 98 -21.68 4.19 18.14
CA ARG A 98 -21.87 2.97 18.96
C ARG A 98 -22.71 1.89 18.27
N GLU A 99 -23.58 2.27 17.32
CA GLU A 99 -24.41 1.33 16.57
C GLU A 99 -23.73 0.78 15.30
N VAL A 100 -22.59 1.34 14.90
CA VAL A 100 -21.84 0.89 13.72
C VAL A 100 -21.23 -0.48 13.99
N GLU A 101 -21.40 -1.41 13.06
CA GLU A 101 -20.84 -2.75 13.15
C GLU A 101 -19.31 -2.70 13.32
N HIS A 102 -18.77 -3.51 14.22
CA HIS A 102 -17.35 -3.57 14.60
C HIS A 102 -16.78 -2.41 15.43
N VAL A 103 -17.61 -1.48 15.90
CA VAL A 103 -17.19 -0.53 16.94
C VAL A 103 -17.26 -1.20 18.31
N VAL A 104 -16.10 -1.32 18.98
CA VAL A 104 -16.01 -1.95 20.32
C VAL A 104 -16.38 -0.98 21.43
N SER A 105 -16.00 0.30 21.31
CA SER A 105 -16.26 1.33 22.31
C SER A 105 -16.14 2.74 21.72
N VAL A 106 -16.90 3.68 22.26
CA VAL A 106 -16.78 5.13 21.99
C VAL A 106 -16.66 5.85 23.33
N SER A 107 -15.81 6.88 23.38
CA SER A 107 -15.58 7.73 24.56
C SER A 107 -15.30 9.16 24.09
N SER A 108 -15.90 10.14 24.76
CA SER A 108 -15.70 11.58 24.56
C SER A 108 -14.74 12.19 25.57
#